data_AF-I4DNP0-F1
#
_entry.id   AF-I4DNP0-F1
#
_cell.length_a   1.000
_cell.length_b   1.000
_cell.length_c   1.000
_cell.angle_alpha   90.00
_cell.angle_beta   90.00
_cell.angle_gamma   90.00
#
_symmetry.space_group_name_H-M   'P 1'
#
loop_
_entity.id
_entity.type
_entity.pdbx_description
1 polymer ?
#
loop_
_entity_poly.entity_id
_entity_poly.type
_entity_poly.pdbx_seq_one_letter_code
_entity_poly.pdbx_strand_id
1 'polypeptide(L)'
;MKLLEKRLEVHENQHEELKTLRREIRSFFSQLSCFLLPHPGMKVATSKEFNGKLTDIDEEFKKCLKELVPYLLAPHNLQPKVLSGQTLKAKELLYYIQAYMEVFNGTELPVPQTILEATAQANNLSAVSEAREVYECLMEEVAGGARPYLPPDRLAEEHRRARDKALHCFQHKKKMGGDAKSETYREQLLQELEEQFERLRAQNESKSLLNMFGTSAVLAALLVVGCVLSMLGDTLAFSILELLGKTVALLSLGALVVWMYSRFTGHMREASEILDEFAMTLRTYMLQNLSPSGRLPAGVTTDNHKRD
;
A
#
# COMPACT_ATOMS: atom_id res chain seq x y z
N MET A 1 -32.84 19.32 -24.12
CA MET A 1 -33.72 18.41 -23.34
C MET A 1 -35.03 18.06 -24.04
N LYS A 2 -35.75 19.01 -24.65
CA LYS A 2 -37.07 18.78 -25.29
C LYS A 2 -37.18 17.57 -26.23
N LEU A 3 -36.16 17.25 -27.03
CA LEU A 3 -36.22 16.11 -27.96
C LEU A 3 -36.17 14.77 -27.23
N LEU A 4 -35.26 14.59 -26.27
CA LEU A 4 -35.14 13.35 -25.50
C LEU A 4 -36.40 13.09 -24.68
N GLU A 5 -36.91 14.13 -24.01
CA GLU A 5 -38.16 14.05 -23.25
C GLU A 5 -39.32 13.60 -24.14
N LYS A 6 -39.49 14.23 -25.32
CA LYS A 6 -40.51 13.84 -26.30
C LYS A 6 -40.33 12.41 -26.81
N ARG A 7 -39.09 11.91 -26.95
CA ARG A 7 -38.82 10.54 -27.42
C ARG A 7 -39.02 9.48 -26.34
N LEU A 8 -38.80 9.83 -25.08
CA LEU A 8 -39.00 8.94 -23.92
C LEU A 8 -40.36 9.12 -23.25
N GLU A 9 -41.22 10.00 -23.77
CA GLU A 9 -42.58 10.18 -23.28
C GLU A 9 -43.40 8.91 -23.49
N VAL A 10 -44.17 8.50 -22.48
CA VAL A 10 -45.02 7.31 -22.51
C VAL A 10 -46.44 7.78 -22.77
N HIS A 11 -47.06 7.28 -23.84
CA HIS A 11 -48.45 7.58 -24.19
C HIS A 11 -49.30 6.32 -24.11
N GLU A 12 -50.58 6.46 -23.73
CA GLU A 12 -51.48 5.32 -23.55
C GLU A 12 -51.74 4.52 -24.83
N ASN A 13 -51.69 5.18 -25.99
CA ASN A 13 -51.98 4.56 -27.29
C ASN A 13 -50.76 3.80 -27.88
N GLN A 14 -49.66 3.69 -27.15
CA GLN A 14 -48.45 3.00 -27.61
C GLN A 14 -48.50 1.51 -27.31
N HIS A 15 -47.80 0.72 -28.13
CA HIS A 15 -47.62 -0.71 -27.85
C HIS A 15 -46.95 -0.90 -26.48
N GLU A 16 -47.40 -1.90 -25.71
CA GLU A 16 -46.92 -2.08 -24.33
C GLU A 16 -45.41 -2.31 -24.23
N GLU A 17 -44.81 -2.97 -25.21
CA GLU A 17 -43.34 -3.12 -25.27
C GLU A 17 -42.61 -1.77 -25.27
N LEU A 18 -43.12 -0.78 -26.00
CA LEU A 18 -42.53 0.57 -26.04
C LEU A 18 -42.72 1.32 -24.73
N LYS A 19 -43.87 1.11 -24.06
CA LYS A 19 -44.12 1.69 -22.73
C LYS A 19 -43.15 1.12 -21.70
N THR A 20 -43.00 -0.20 -21.68
CA THR A 20 -42.08 -0.92 -20.78
C THR A 20 -40.64 -0.46 -20.99
N LEU A 21 -40.15 -0.49 -22.25
CA LEU A 21 -38.79 -0.06 -22.56
C LEU A 21 -38.49 1.38 -22.10
N ARG A 22 -39.41 2.31 -22.30
CA ARG A 22 -39.21 3.71 -21.88
C ARG A 22 -39.23 3.89 -20.36
N ARG A 23 -40.06 3.13 -19.64
CA ARG A 23 -40.06 3.10 -18.17
C ARG A 23 -38.73 2.52 -17.65
N GLU A 24 -38.24 1.45 -18.27
CA GLU A 24 -36.97 0.81 -17.91
C GLU A 24 -35.75 1.71 -18.15
N ILE A 25 -35.67 2.38 -19.30
CA ILE A 25 -34.59 3.35 -19.56
C ILE A 25 -34.55 4.42 -18.46
N ARG A 26 -35.71 4.88 -17.99
CA ARG A 26 -35.76 5.85 -16.89
C ARG A 26 -35.41 5.25 -15.53
N SER A 27 -35.60 3.95 -15.31
CA SER A 27 -35.26 3.29 -14.05
C SER A 27 -33.79 2.91 -13.93
N PHE A 28 -33.11 2.65 -15.06
CA PHE A 28 -31.70 2.24 -15.06
C PHE A 28 -30.71 3.39 -14.83
N PHE A 29 -31.06 4.62 -15.19
CA PHE A 29 -30.16 5.77 -15.13
C PHE A 29 -30.66 6.82 -14.14
N SER A 30 -29.77 7.29 -13.26
CA SER A 30 -30.07 8.38 -12.31
C SER A 30 -30.26 9.73 -13.02
N GLN A 31 -29.54 9.95 -14.11
CA GLN A 31 -29.62 11.17 -14.90
C GLN A 31 -29.57 10.82 -16.39
N LEU A 32 -30.52 11.35 -17.15
CA LEU A 32 -30.57 11.25 -18.61
C LEU A 32 -30.43 12.64 -19.21
N SER A 33 -29.51 12.80 -20.16
CA SER A 33 -29.34 14.04 -20.90
C SER A 33 -29.09 13.76 -22.38
N CYS A 34 -29.30 14.76 -23.23
CA CYS A 34 -29.14 14.64 -24.66
C CYS A 34 -28.51 15.92 -25.21
N PHE A 35 -27.47 15.75 -26.01
CA PHE A 35 -26.76 16.80 -26.72
C PHE A 35 -26.91 16.56 -28.21
N LEU A 36 -27.32 17.59 -28.97
CA LEU A 36 -27.45 17.50 -30.42
C LEU A 36 -26.20 18.09 -31.05
N LEU A 37 -25.45 17.26 -31.76
CA LEU A 37 -24.22 17.65 -32.43
C LEU A 37 -24.51 17.81 -33.93
N PRO A 38 -24.11 18.92 -34.58
CA PRO A 38 -24.29 19.11 -36.01
C PRO A 38 -23.39 18.12 -36.78
N HIS A 39 -23.54 18.08 -38.11
CA HIS A 39 -22.69 17.25 -38.95
C HIS A 39 -21.24 17.81 -38.98
N PRO A 40 -20.17 16.98 -38.89
CA PRO A 40 -18.79 17.46 -38.83
C PRO A 40 -18.23 18.01 -40.16
N GLY A 41 -19.02 17.97 -41.22
CA GLY A 41 -18.64 18.37 -42.58
C GLY A 41 -18.34 17.17 -43.49
N MET A 42 -18.51 17.35 -44.80
CA MET A 42 -18.42 16.21 -45.73
C MET A 42 -17.02 15.63 -45.85
N LYS A 43 -15.98 16.46 -45.76
CA LYS A 43 -14.58 16.00 -45.76
C LYS A 43 -14.31 14.99 -44.66
N VAL A 44 -14.85 15.22 -43.46
CA VAL A 44 -14.73 14.30 -42.33
C VAL A 44 -15.50 13.00 -42.58
N ALA A 45 -16.69 13.08 -43.19
CA ALA A 45 -17.57 11.93 -43.39
C ALA A 45 -17.16 11.01 -44.55
N THR A 46 -16.53 11.54 -45.61
CA THR A 46 -16.29 10.78 -46.85
C THR A 46 -14.83 10.57 -47.20
N SER A 47 -13.90 11.35 -46.65
CA SER A 47 -12.48 11.22 -47.00
C SER A 47 -11.82 10.06 -46.27
N LYS A 48 -11.13 9.20 -47.01
CA LYS A 48 -10.29 8.13 -46.45
C LYS A 48 -8.96 8.62 -45.88
N GLU A 49 -8.57 9.84 -46.22
CA GLU A 49 -7.30 10.46 -45.81
C GLU A 49 -7.46 11.43 -44.63
N PHE A 50 -8.68 11.55 -44.08
CA PHE A 50 -8.94 12.42 -42.94
C PHE A 50 -8.13 11.95 -41.71
N ASN A 51 -7.37 12.88 -41.13
CA ASN A 51 -6.44 12.62 -40.04
C ASN A 51 -6.74 13.44 -38.78
N GLY A 52 -7.94 14.00 -38.65
CA GLY A 52 -8.32 14.79 -37.47
C GLY A 52 -7.96 16.28 -37.52
N LYS A 53 -7.42 16.79 -38.64
CA LYS A 53 -7.09 18.23 -38.77
C LYS A 53 -8.32 19.13 -38.61
N LEU A 54 -8.21 20.12 -37.71
CA LEU A 54 -9.29 21.07 -37.41
C LEU A 54 -9.69 21.97 -38.59
N THR A 55 -8.81 22.15 -39.57
CA THR A 55 -9.09 22.92 -40.80
C THR A 55 -10.11 22.26 -41.71
N ASP A 56 -10.27 20.94 -41.61
CA ASP A 56 -11.18 20.16 -42.46
C ASP A 56 -12.52 19.85 -41.77
N ILE A 57 -12.70 20.33 -40.54
CA ILE A 57 -13.92 20.17 -39.74
C ILE A 57 -14.75 21.45 -39.81
N ASP A 58 -16.06 21.28 -39.93
CA ASP A 58 -17.03 22.38 -39.95
C ASP A 58 -16.93 23.27 -38.68
N GLU A 59 -17.06 24.58 -38.85
CA GLU A 59 -16.98 25.56 -37.76
C GLU A 59 -18.12 25.40 -36.75
N GLU A 60 -19.33 25.07 -37.21
CA GLU A 60 -20.47 24.88 -36.32
C GLU A 60 -20.26 23.65 -35.42
N PHE A 61 -19.74 22.57 -36.00
CA PHE A 61 -19.34 21.38 -35.25
C PHE A 61 -18.28 21.68 -34.20
N LYS A 62 -17.22 22.42 -34.58
CA LYS A 62 -16.17 22.81 -33.64
C LYS A 62 -16.71 23.65 -32.50
N LYS A 63 -17.62 24.58 -32.78
CA LYS A 63 -18.27 25.40 -31.75
C LYS A 63 -19.06 24.54 -30.77
N CYS A 64 -19.93 23.67 -31.26
CA CYS A 64 -20.70 22.77 -30.40
C CYS A 64 -19.82 21.76 -29.65
N LEU A 65 -18.70 21.31 -30.24
CA LEU A 65 -17.75 20.43 -29.56
C LEU A 65 -17.05 21.14 -28.40
N LYS A 66 -16.71 22.42 -28.56
CA LYS A 66 -16.18 23.27 -27.48
C LYS A 66 -17.16 23.46 -26.33
N GLU A 67 -18.46 23.29 -26.56
CA GLU A 67 -19.50 23.29 -25.52
C GLU A 67 -19.70 21.88 -24.92
N LEU A 68 -19.70 20.84 -25.75
CA LEU A 68 -19.91 19.45 -25.35
C LEU A 68 -18.82 18.92 -24.42
N VAL A 69 -17.55 19.18 -24.75
CA VAL A 69 -16.43 18.62 -23.99
C VAL A 69 -16.42 19.12 -22.53
N PRO A 70 -16.53 20.43 -22.25
CA PRO A 70 -16.71 20.91 -20.88
C PRO A 70 -18.01 20.43 -20.24
N TYR A 71 -19.11 20.34 -21.00
CA TYR A 71 -20.37 19.81 -20.48
C TYR A 71 -20.23 18.38 -19.93
N LEU A 72 -19.38 17.54 -20.54
CA LEU A 72 -19.13 16.17 -20.07
C LEU A 72 -18.00 16.06 -19.04
N LEU A 73 -16.90 16.81 -19.23
CA LEU A 73 -15.62 16.56 -18.55
C LEU A 73 -15.19 17.69 -17.60
N ALA A 74 -15.96 18.77 -17.47
CA ALA A 74 -15.61 19.82 -16.50
C ALA A 74 -15.59 19.23 -15.07
N PRO A 75 -14.69 19.70 -14.19
CA PRO A 75 -14.48 19.08 -12.88
C PRO A 75 -15.73 18.91 -12.01
N HIS A 76 -16.69 19.82 -12.14
CA HIS A 76 -17.97 19.78 -11.41
C HIS A 76 -19.00 18.82 -12.02
N ASN A 77 -18.81 18.38 -13.27
CA ASN A 77 -19.68 17.42 -13.96
C ASN A 77 -19.16 15.97 -13.84
N LEU A 78 -17.92 15.79 -13.39
CA LEU A 78 -17.34 14.46 -13.18
C LEU A 78 -18.03 13.75 -12.02
N GLN A 79 -18.87 12.76 -12.35
CA GLN A 79 -19.54 11.93 -11.37
C GLN A 79 -18.64 10.74 -11.01
N PRO A 80 -18.34 10.52 -9.72
CA PRO A 80 -17.58 9.34 -9.32
C PRO A 80 -18.42 8.09 -9.59
N LYS A 81 -17.75 6.99 -9.98
CA LYS A 81 -18.45 5.74 -10.25
C LYS A 81 -19.05 5.21 -8.95
N VAL A 82 -20.36 5.00 -8.94
CA VAL A 82 -21.08 4.41 -7.80
C VAL A 82 -21.57 3.02 -8.18
N LEU A 83 -21.40 2.08 -7.26
CA LEU A 83 -21.98 0.74 -7.33
C LEU A 83 -22.59 0.41 -5.98
N SER A 84 -23.84 -0.09 -5.96
CA SER A 84 -24.52 -0.47 -4.70
C SER A 84 -24.62 0.68 -3.68
N GLY A 85 -24.67 1.92 -4.16
CA GLY A 85 -24.69 3.12 -3.31
C GLY A 85 -23.34 3.50 -2.68
N GLN A 86 -22.24 2.85 -3.06
CA GLN A 86 -20.88 3.20 -2.65
C GLN A 86 -20.07 3.76 -3.81
N THR A 87 -19.30 4.80 -3.53
CA THR A 87 -18.32 5.34 -4.48
C THR A 87 -17.13 4.41 -4.60
N LEU A 88 -16.81 3.99 -5.83
CA LEU A 88 -15.70 3.10 -6.11
C LEU A 88 -14.37 3.85 -6.18
N LYS A 89 -13.33 3.27 -5.57
CA LYS A 89 -11.93 3.66 -5.77
C LYS A 89 -11.41 3.05 -7.08
N ALA A 90 -10.36 3.66 -7.66
CA ALA A 90 -9.77 3.19 -8.92
C ALA A 90 -9.29 1.72 -8.86
N LYS A 91 -8.67 1.32 -7.73
CA LYS A 91 -8.25 -0.06 -7.49
C LYS A 91 -9.42 -1.05 -7.48
N GLU A 92 -10.59 -0.62 -7.01
CA GLU A 92 -11.77 -1.47 -6.90
C GLU A 92 -12.42 -1.68 -8.26
N LEU A 93 -12.40 -0.65 -9.11
CA LEU A 93 -12.92 -0.73 -10.48
C LEU A 93 -12.25 -1.86 -11.28
N LEU A 94 -10.96 -2.13 -11.04
CA LEU A 94 -10.24 -3.22 -11.71
C LEU A 94 -10.84 -4.59 -11.37
N TYR A 95 -11.20 -4.84 -10.10
CA TYR A 95 -11.82 -6.10 -9.70
C TYR A 95 -13.18 -6.31 -10.38
N TYR A 96 -13.98 -5.25 -10.54
CA TYR A 96 -15.24 -5.34 -11.28
C TYR A 96 -15.03 -5.62 -12.76
N ILE A 97 -14.06 -4.96 -13.39
CA ILE A 97 -13.75 -5.20 -14.80
C ILE A 97 -13.33 -6.65 -15.00
N GLN A 98 -12.44 -7.17 -14.15
CA GLN A 98 -11.99 -8.57 -14.22
C GLN A 98 -13.16 -9.54 -14.05
N ALA A 99 -13.97 -9.36 -13.01
CA ALA A 99 -15.13 -10.22 -12.76
C ALA A 99 -16.15 -10.18 -13.92
N TYR A 100 -16.40 -9.01 -14.51
CA TYR A 100 -17.28 -8.91 -15.68
C TYR A 100 -16.67 -9.57 -16.91
N MET A 101 -15.37 -9.39 -17.16
CA MET A 101 -14.69 -10.05 -18.28
C MET A 101 -14.71 -11.57 -18.16
N GLU A 102 -14.54 -12.14 -16.96
CA GLU A 102 -14.67 -13.58 -16.74
C GLU A 102 -16.05 -14.10 -17.12
N VAL A 103 -17.11 -13.35 -16.76
CA VAL A 103 -18.48 -13.68 -17.10
C VAL A 103 -18.76 -13.55 -18.60
N PHE A 104 -18.21 -12.54 -19.28
CA PHE A 104 -18.43 -12.31 -20.71
C PHE A 104 -17.52 -13.14 -21.63
N ASN A 105 -16.40 -13.66 -21.14
CA ASN A 105 -15.50 -14.54 -21.90
C ASN A 105 -16.01 -15.99 -21.98
N GLY A 106 -17.13 -16.31 -21.32
CA GLY A 106 -17.82 -17.58 -21.50
C GLY A 106 -18.31 -17.78 -22.93
N THR A 107 -18.52 -19.03 -23.33
CA THR A 107 -19.05 -19.39 -24.65
C THR A 107 -20.51 -18.98 -24.86
N GLU A 108 -21.20 -18.57 -23.79
CA GLU A 108 -22.61 -18.20 -23.80
C GLU A 108 -22.79 -16.77 -23.27
N LEU A 109 -23.80 -16.07 -23.79
CA LEU A 109 -24.19 -14.77 -23.24
C LEU A 109 -24.63 -14.95 -21.79
N PRO A 110 -23.99 -14.26 -20.83
CA PRO A 110 -24.26 -14.49 -19.43
C PRO A 110 -25.66 -14.02 -19.05
N VAL A 111 -26.34 -14.81 -18.23
CA VAL A 111 -27.65 -14.42 -17.68
C VAL A 111 -27.46 -13.34 -16.60
N PRO A 112 -28.44 -12.42 -16.40
CA PRO A 112 -28.33 -11.34 -15.41
C PRO A 112 -27.99 -11.79 -13.98
N GLN A 113 -28.39 -13.02 -13.60
CA GLN A 113 -28.02 -13.61 -12.31
C GLN A 113 -26.50 -13.78 -12.18
N THR A 114 -25.81 -14.24 -13.22
CA THR A 114 -24.35 -14.41 -13.25
C THR A 114 -23.62 -13.08 -13.09
N ILE A 115 -24.17 -11.99 -13.67
CA ILE A 115 -23.61 -10.65 -13.51
C ILE A 115 -23.76 -10.15 -12.06
N LEU A 116 -24.89 -10.43 -11.42
CA LEU A 116 -25.11 -10.11 -10.01
C LEU A 116 -24.15 -10.89 -9.09
N GLU A 117 -23.93 -12.17 -9.37
CA GLU A 117 -22.98 -12.99 -8.62
C GLU A 117 -21.53 -12.53 -8.79
N ALA A 118 -21.11 -12.20 -10.02
CA ALA A 118 -19.78 -11.64 -10.27
C ALA A 118 -19.61 -10.27 -9.59
N THR A 119 -20.68 -9.46 -9.55
CA THR A 119 -20.69 -8.20 -8.80
C THR A 119 -20.52 -8.46 -7.30
N ALA A 120 -21.22 -9.46 -6.74
CA ALA A 120 -21.07 -9.86 -5.35
C ALA A 120 -19.65 -10.36 -5.03
N GLN A 121 -19.07 -11.18 -5.89
CA GLN A 121 -17.69 -11.65 -5.78
C GLN A 121 -16.68 -10.49 -5.80
N ALA A 122 -16.79 -9.57 -6.75
CA ALA A 122 -15.91 -8.41 -6.83
C ALA A 122 -16.02 -7.49 -5.60
N ASN A 123 -17.23 -7.29 -5.06
CA ASN A 123 -17.44 -6.56 -3.81
C ASN A 123 -16.70 -7.22 -2.63
N ASN A 124 -16.82 -8.55 -2.49
CA ASN A 124 -16.17 -9.29 -1.41
C ASN A 124 -14.64 -9.27 -1.54
N LEU A 125 -14.09 -9.50 -2.74
CA LEU A 125 -12.64 -9.44 -3.00
C LEU A 125 -12.08 -8.05 -2.72
N SER A 126 -12.79 -7.00 -3.13
CA SER A 126 -12.43 -5.61 -2.81
C SER A 126 -12.43 -5.36 -1.29
N ALA A 127 -13.39 -5.95 -0.55
CA ALA A 127 -13.44 -5.84 0.90
C ALA A 127 -12.29 -6.59 1.59
N VAL A 128 -11.93 -7.79 1.12
CA VAL A 128 -10.78 -8.56 1.62
C VAL A 128 -9.49 -7.78 1.41
N SER A 129 -9.26 -7.26 0.20
CA SER A 129 -8.08 -6.46 -0.13
C SER A 129 -7.96 -5.21 0.76
N GLU A 130 -9.06 -4.49 1.00
CA GLU A 130 -9.03 -3.30 1.86
C GLU A 130 -8.79 -3.65 3.34
N ALA A 131 -9.41 -4.72 3.84
CA ALA A 131 -9.16 -5.19 5.21
C ALA A 131 -7.69 -5.64 5.40
N ARG A 132 -7.12 -6.31 4.40
CA ARG A 132 -5.71 -6.72 4.41
C ARG A 132 -4.76 -5.52 4.44
N GLU A 133 -5.02 -4.49 3.63
CA GLU A 133 -4.23 -3.26 3.65
C GLU A 133 -4.27 -2.57 5.03
N VAL A 134 -5.42 -2.58 5.72
CA VAL A 134 -5.52 -2.05 7.09
C VAL A 134 -4.62 -2.83 8.05
N TYR A 135 -4.62 -4.16 7.96
CA TYR A 135 -3.73 -5.00 8.78
C TYR A 135 -2.25 -4.74 8.47
N GLU A 136 -1.87 -4.74 7.19
CA GLU A 136 -0.50 -4.50 6.75
C GLU A 136 0.01 -3.14 7.25
N CYS A 137 -0.80 -2.09 7.14
CA CYS A 137 -0.45 -0.75 7.63
C CYS A 137 -0.20 -0.74 9.15
N LEU A 138 -1.11 -1.33 9.94
CA LEU A 138 -0.98 -1.38 11.39
C LEU A 138 0.22 -2.22 11.86
N MET A 139 0.47 -3.34 11.19
CA MET A 139 1.59 -4.22 11.53
C MET A 139 2.94 -3.64 11.06
N GLU A 140 2.99 -2.91 9.95
CA GLU A 140 4.21 -2.22 9.51
C GLU A 140 4.59 -1.10 10.48
N GLU A 141 3.60 -0.38 11.03
CA GLU A 141 3.85 0.65 12.05
C GLU A 141 4.53 0.10 13.31
N VAL A 142 4.18 -1.13 13.70
CA VAL A 142 4.66 -1.78 14.93
C VAL A 142 5.92 -2.64 14.70
N ALA A 143 5.88 -3.50 13.69
CA ALA A 143 6.87 -4.55 13.44
C ALA A 143 7.62 -4.40 12.10
N GLY A 144 7.42 -3.29 11.39
CA GLY A 144 8.02 -3.02 10.08
C GLY A 144 9.55 -3.07 10.07
N GLY A 145 10.15 -3.11 8.88
CA GLY A 145 11.58 -3.40 8.71
C GLY A 145 12.53 -2.51 9.52
N ALA A 146 12.17 -1.22 9.65
CA ALA A 146 12.93 -0.21 10.40
C ALA A 146 12.66 -0.19 11.91
N ARG A 147 11.68 -0.96 12.41
CA ARG A 147 11.31 -1.02 13.83
C ARG A 147 12.18 -2.02 14.59
N PRO A 148 12.53 -1.73 15.86
CA PRO A 148 13.32 -2.62 16.70
C PRO A 148 12.56 -3.93 17.00
N TYR A 149 13.29 -4.92 17.53
CA TYR A 149 12.71 -6.18 17.97
C TYR A 149 11.58 -5.96 18.98
N LEU A 150 10.46 -6.66 18.79
CA LEU A 150 9.33 -6.66 19.70
C LEU A 150 9.21 -8.03 20.40
N PRO A 151 8.95 -8.09 21.72
CA PRO A 151 8.69 -9.37 22.39
C PRO A 151 7.51 -10.12 21.76
N PRO A 152 7.54 -11.46 21.70
CA PRO A 152 6.52 -12.26 21.01
C PRO A 152 5.12 -12.05 21.60
N ASP A 153 5.01 -11.88 22.91
CA ASP A 153 3.73 -11.64 23.59
C ASP A 153 3.10 -10.30 23.16
N ARG A 154 3.91 -9.26 23.03
CA ARG A 154 3.45 -7.94 22.54
C ARG A 154 3.14 -7.96 21.06
N LEU A 155 3.91 -8.71 20.27
CA LEU A 155 3.66 -8.88 18.84
C LEU A 155 2.32 -9.61 18.59
N ALA A 156 2.02 -10.65 19.39
CA ALA A 156 0.75 -11.35 19.32
C ALA A 156 -0.44 -10.47 19.73
N GLU A 157 -0.26 -9.60 20.73
CA GLU A 157 -1.29 -8.63 21.14
C GLU A 157 -1.60 -7.62 20.02
N GLU A 158 -0.57 -7.02 19.41
CA GLU A 158 -0.75 -6.08 18.32
C GLU A 158 -1.32 -6.77 17.07
N HIS A 159 -0.94 -8.02 16.79
CA HIS A 159 -1.58 -8.83 15.76
C HIS A 159 -3.07 -9.01 16.02
N ARG A 160 -3.47 -9.43 17.24
CA ARG A 160 -4.89 -9.59 17.59
C ARG A 160 -5.66 -8.29 17.38
N ARG A 161 -5.10 -7.18 17.83
CA ARG A 161 -5.70 -5.84 17.65
C ARG A 161 -5.82 -5.43 16.19
N ALA A 162 -4.79 -5.65 15.38
CA ALA A 162 -4.78 -5.33 13.96
C ALA A 162 -5.76 -6.22 13.18
N ARG A 163 -5.79 -7.51 13.50
CA ARG A 163 -6.71 -8.50 12.92
C ARG A 163 -8.16 -8.15 13.23
N ASP A 164 -8.49 -7.86 14.49
CA ASP A 164 -9.87 -7.52 14.89
C ASP A 164 -10.34 -6.23 14.19
N LYS A 165 -9.45 -5.23 14.02
CA LYS A 165 -9.74 -4.02 13.23
C LYS A 165 -9.95 -4.31 11.75
N ALA A 166 -9.13 -5.17 11.15
CA ALA A 166 -9.28 -5.58 9.75
C ALA A 166 -10.60 -6.33 9.52
N LEU A 167 -10.95 -7.26 10.41
CA LEU A 167 -12.22 -7.99 10.38
C LEU A 167 -13.42 -7.06 10.55
N HIS A 168 -13.33 -6.08 11.46
CA HIS A 168 -14.37 -5.06 11.62
C HIS A 168 -14.54 -4.22 10.35
N CYS A 169 -13.45 -3.84 9.69
CA CYS A 169 -13.48 -3.13 8.41
C CYS A 169 -14.17 -3.98 7.32
N PHE A 170 -13.83 -5.26 7.23
CA PHE A 170 -14.46 -6.20 6.30
C PHE A 170 -15.97 -6.35 6.53
N GLN A 171 -16.41 -6.45 7.79
CA GLN A 171 -17.82 -6.63 8.15
C GLN A 171 -18.65 -5.37 7.87
N HIS A 172 -18.11 -4.19 8.14
CA HIS A 172 -18.83 -2.92 8.00
C HIS A 172 -18.97 -2.46 6.53
N LYS A 173 -18.15 -2.97 5.61
CA LYS A 173 -18.27 -2.65 4.18
C LYS A 173 -19.55 -3.27 3.62
N LYS A 174 -20.42 -2.49 2.95
CA LYS A 174 -21.66 -3.05 2.37
C LYS A 174 -21.30 -3.99 1.22
N LYS A 175 -21.78 -5.23 1.28
CA LYS A 175 -21.51 -6.28 0.31
C LYS A 175 -22.83 -6.76 -0.31
N MET A 176 -22.78 -7.23 -1.55
CA MET A 176 -23.90 -7.90 -2.22
C MET A 176 -23.72 -9.42 -2.13
N GLY A 177 -24.81 -10.19 -2.20
CA GLY A 177 -24.75 -11.66 -2.35
C GLY A 177 -25.03 -12.51 -1.10
N GLY A 178 -25.48 -11.90 0.00
CA GLY A 178 -25.87 -12.60 1.23
C GLY A 178 -24.70 -12.98 2.14
N ASP A 179 -24.99 -13.18 3.43
CA ASP A 179 -23.97 -13.37 4.48
C ASP A 179 -23.19 -14.68 4.32
N ALA A 180 -23.82 -15.74 3.81
CA ALA A 180 -23.18 -17.06 3.65
C ALA A 180 -21.95 -17.03 2.72
N LYS A 181 -22.01 -16.32 1.59
CA LYS A 181 -20.85 -16.15 0.70
C LYS A 181 -19.80 -15.23 1.32
N SER A 182 -20.22 -14.21 2.09
CA SER A 182 -19.30 -13.31 2.79
C SER A 182 -18.51 -14.02 3.88
N GLU A 183 -19.06 -15.06 4.52
CA GLU A 183 -18.36 -15.83 5.56
C GLU A 183 -17.16 -16.60 4.99
N THR A 184 -17.28 -17.20 3.80
CA THR A 184 -16.13 -17.87 3.15
C THR A 184 -14.97 -16.91 2.91
N TYR A 185 -15.24 -15.68 2.45
CA TYR A 185 -14.21 -14.66 2.29
C TYR A 185 -13.66 -14.16 3.63
N ARG A 186 -14.46 -14.16 4.69
CA ARG A 186 -14.00 -13.83 6.05
C ARG A 186 -13.01 -14.88 6.56
N GLU A 187 -13.29 -16.16 6.34
CA GLU A 187 -12.41 -17.27 6.72
C GLU A 187 -11.10 -17.24 5.91
N GLN A 188 -11.18 -16.97 4.60
CA GLN A 188 -10.00 -16.77 3.76
C GLN A 188 -9.16 -15.58 4.24
N LEU A 189 -9.79 -14.44 4.53
CA LEU A 189 -9.11 -13.28 5.09
C LEU A 189 -8.40 -13.65 6.40
N LEU A 190 -9.08 -14.35 7.31
CA LEU A 190 -8.46 -14.80 8.56
C LEU A 190 -7.22 -15.65 8.27
N GLN A 191 -7.34 -16.70 7.44
CA GLN A 191 -6.19 -17.53 7.08
C GLN A 191 -5.02 -16.70 6.50
N GLU A 192 -5.29 -15.76 5.60
CA GLU A 192 -4.27 -14.86 5.04
C GLU A 192 -3.59 -13.99 6.12
N LEU A 193 -4.34 -13.44 7.07
CA LEU A 193 -3.81 -12.61 8.15
C LEU A 193 -2.91 -13.41 9.11
N GLU A 194 -3.33 -14.62 9.45
CA GLU A 194 -2.54 -15.56 10.26
C GLU A 194 -1.27 -16.01 9.53
N GLU A 195 -1.33 -16.28 8.21
CA GLU A 195 -0.13 -16.56 7.40
C GLU A 195 0.84 -15.37 7.33
N GLN A 196 0.30 -14.14 7.20
CA GLN A 196 1.11 -12.92 7.24
C GLN A 196 1.75 -12.72 8.63
N PHE A 197 1.05 -13.06 9.70
CA PHE A 197 1.58 -12.99 11.05
C PHE A 197 2.78 -13.91 11.26
N GLU A 198 2.71 -15.17 10.80
CA GLU A 198 3.84 -16.10 10.91
C GLU A 198 5.09 -15.58 10.15
N ARG A 199 4.89 -14.94 9.00
CA ARG A 199 5.99 -14.28 8.27
C ARG A 199 6.59 -13.12 9.07
N LEU A 200 5.76 -12.25 9.63
CA LEU A 200 6.21 -11.13 10.48
C LEU A 200 6.91 -11.61 11.75
N ARG A 201 6.42 -12.70 12.34
CA ARG A 201 7.04 -13.34 13.51
C ARG A 201 8.44 -13.84 13.18
N ALA A 202 8.60 -14.59 12.08
CA ALA A 202 9.91 -15.06 11.63
C ALA A 202 10.88 -13.89 11.34
N GLN A 203 10.39 -12.82 10.71
CA GLN A 203 11.18 -11.60 10.50
C GLN A 203 11.59 -10.94 11.82
N ASN A 204 10.68 -10.85 12.78
CA ASN A 204 10.99 -10.27 14.08
C ASN A 204 11.99 -11.12 14.88
N GLU A 205 11.86 -12.45 14.86
CA GLU A 205 12.85 -13.36 15.46
C GLU A 205 14.24 -13.20 14.81
N SER A 206 14.30 -12.99 13.49
CA SER A 206 15.57 -12.73 12.80
C SER A 206 16.25 -11.44 13.28
N LYS A 207 15.49 -10.39 13.62
CA LYS A 207 16.03 -9.15 14.20
C LYS A 207 16.66 -9.38 15.57
N SER A 208 16.07 -10.23 16.40
CA SER A 208 16.64 -10.62 17.70
C SER A 208 17.99 -11.32 17.54
N LEU A 209 18.08 -12.25 16.59
CA LEU A 209 19.34 -12.95 16.30
C LEU A 209 20.43 -11.99 15.79
N LEU A 210 20.09 -11.05 14.91
CA LEU A 210 21.05 -10.08 14.39
C LEU A 210 21.54 -9.09 15.45
N ASN A 211 20.66 -8.66 16.35
CA ASN A 211 21.06 -7.87 17.52
C ASN A 211 21.97 -8.69 18.45
N MET A 212 21.62 -9.96 18.70
CA MET A 212 22.41 -10.87 19.53
C MET A 212 23.83 -11.11 18.96
N PHE A 213 23.96 -11.37 17.66
CA PHE A 213 25.27 -11.51 17.01
C PHE A 213 26.02 -10.17 16.97
N GLY A 214 25.30 -9.06 16.80
CA GLY A 214 25.86 -7.71 16.84
C GLY A 214 26.53 -7.39 18.17
N THR A 215 25.84 -7.59 19.30
CA THR A 215 26.40 -7.30 20.63
C THR A 215 27.62 -8.16 20.92
N SER A 216 27.54 -9.47 20.66
CA SER A 216 28.68 -10.38 20.85
C SER A 216 29.89 -9.98 20.01
N ALA A 217 29.67 -9.60 18.74
CA ALA A 217 30.75 -9.15 17.86
C ALA A 217 31.40 -7.84 18.31
N VAL A 218 30.62 -6.87 18.80
CA VAL A 218 31.14 -5.59 19.32
C VAL A 218 31.96 -5.80 20.59
N LEU A 219 31.48 -6.63 21.53
CA LEU A 219 32.21 -6.97 22.75
C LEU A 219 33.52 -7.72 22.45
N ALA A 220 33.50 -8.66 21.49
CA ALA A 220 34.70 -9.36 21.05
C ALA A 220 35.69 -8.42 20.34
N ALA A 221 35.22 -7.48 19.51
CA ALA A 221 36.07 -6.49 18.85
C ALA A 221 36.74 -5.55 19.86
N LEU A 222 36.01 -5.07 20.87
CA LEU A 222 36.56 -4.26 21.97
C LEU A 222 37.66 -5.01 22.73
N LEU A 223 37.47 -6.29 23.00
CA LEU A 223 38.47 -7.15 23.63
C LEU A 223 39.75 -7.23 22.78
N VAL A 224 39.62 -7.44 21.47
CA VAL A 224 40.76 -7.48 20.56
C VAL A 224 41.51 -6.15 20.52
N VAL A 225 40.78 -5.02 20.41
CA VAL A 225 41.38 -3.68 20.40
C VAL A 225 42.11 -3.39 21.72
N GLY A 226 41.52 -3.72 22.86
CA GLY A 226 42.16 -3.56 24.18
C GLY A 226 43.46 -4.37 24.30
N CYS A 227 43.46 -5.62 23.81
CA CYS A 227 44.66 -6.46 23.77
C CYS A 227 45.76 -5.87 22.87
N VAL A 228 45.41 -5.38 21.66
CA VAL A 228 46.39 -4.76 20.75
C VAL A 228 47.00 -3.50 21.36
N LEU A 229 46.19 -2.65 21.98
CA LEU A 229 46.67 -1.44 22.67
C LEU A 229 47.60 -1.78 23.85
N SER A 230 47.30 -2.85 24.59
CA SER A 230 48.18 -3.33 25.66
C SER A 230 49.53 -3.81 25.13
N MET A 231 49.55 -4.54 24.01
CA MET A 231 50.79 -5.04 23.40
C MET A 231 51.64 -3.88 22.85
N LEU A 232 51.00 -2.88 22.23
CA LEU A 232 51.67 -1.67 21.76
C LEU A 232 52.20 -0.80 22.92
N GLY A 233 51.47 -0.72 24.03
CA GLY A 233 51.93 -0.02 25.25
C GLY A 233 53.19 -0.65 25.86
N ASP A 234 53.23 -1.98 25.93
CA ASP A 234 54.38 -2.76 26.43
C ASP A 234 55.61 -2.56 25.54
N THR A 235 55.45 -2.71 24.22
CA THR A 235 56.54 -2.52 23.25
C THR A 235 57.11 -1.10 23.18
N LEU A 236 56.29 -0.08 23.45
CA LEU A 236 56.71 1.32 23.45
C LEU A 236 57.11 1.84 24.85
N ALA A 237 57.05 0.99 25.88
CA ALA A 237 57.31 1.32 27.29
C ALA A 237 56.42 2.46 27.86
N PHE A 238 55.17 2.57 27.37
CA PHE A 238 54.17 3.51 27.89
C PHE A 238 53.31 2.86 28.97
N SER A 239 53.75 2.93 30.23
CA SER A 239 53.10 2.24 31.36
C SER A 239 51.64 2.64 31.59
N ILE A 240 51.25 3.88 31.27
CA ILE A 240 49.86 4.35 31.40
C ILE A 240 48.97 3.70 30.33
N LEU A 241 49.47 3.59 29.10
CA LEU A 241 48.72 3.03 27.97
C LEU A 241 48.53 1.52 28.13
N GLU A 242 49.56 0.84 28.64
CA GLU A 242 49.52 -0.59 28.96
C GLU A 242 48.47 -0.91 30.03
N LEU A 243 48.42 -0.13 31.13
CA LEU A 243 47.44 -0.30 32.20
C LEU A 243 46.01 -0.05 31.69
N LEU A 244 45.81 1.00 30.88
CA LEU A 244 44.51 1.30 30.28
C LEU A 244 44.05 0.18 29.34
N GLY A 245 44.92 -0.34 28.47
CA GLY A 245 44.58 -1.46 27.58
C GLY A 245 44.15 -2.72 28.34
N LYS A 246 44.88 -3.08 29.41
CA LYS A 246 44.57 -4.26 30.25
C LYS A 246 43.25 -4.11 30.99
N THR A 247 42.95 -2.92 31.54
CA THR A 247 41.68 -2.67 32.23
C THR A 247 40.49 -2.72 31.28
N VAL A 248 40.60 -2.13 30.08
CA VAL A 248 39.55 -2.19 29.06
C VAL A 248 39.31 -3.64 28.58
N ALA A 249 40.38 -4.40 28.34
CA ALA A 249 40.28 -5.81 27.99
C ALA A 249 39.59 -6.64 29.09
N LEU A 250 39.98 -6.47 30.35
CA LEU A 250 39.38 -7.20 31.48
C LEU A 250 37.90 -6.86 31.67
N LEU A 251 37.52 -5.58 31.58
CA LEU A 251 36.13 -5.14 31.67
C LEU A 251 35.28 -5.69 30.51
N SER A 252 35.82 -5.67 29.29
CA SER A 252 35.12 -6.23 28.12
C SER A 252 34.93 -7.74 28.21
N LEU A 253 35.92 -8.48 28.73
CA LEU A 253 35.83 -9.91 28.98
C LEU A 253 34.78 -10.22 30.06
N GLY A 254 34.78 -9.45 31.15
CA GLY A 254 33.77 -9.55 32.21
C GLY A 254 32.36 -9.30 31.68
N ALA A 255 32.18 -8.26 30.87
CA ALA A 255 30.92 -7.95 30.20
C ALA A 255 30.46 -9.08 29.26
N LEU A 256 31.37 -9.68 28.49
CA LEU A 256 31.07 -10.79 27.59
C LEU A 256 30.66 -12.06 28.36
N VAL A 257 31.32 -12.37 29.47
CA VAL A 257 30.95 -13.49 30.35
C VAL A 257 29.60 -13.25 31.02
N VAL A 258 29.35 -12.04 31.52
CA VAL A 258 28.04 -11.66 32.12
C VAL A 258 26.93 -11.71 31.07
N TRP A 259 27.19 -11.23 29.86
CA TRP A 259 26.25 -11.31 28.74
C TRP A 259 25.95 -12.77 28.34
N MET A 260 26.99 -13.60 28.20
CA MET A 260 26.86 -15.04 27.90
C MET A 260 26.12 -15.78 29.02
N TYR A 261 26.48 -15.54 30.28
CA TYR A 261 25.88 -16.16 31.45
C TYR A 261 24.41 -15.77 31.63
N SER A 262 24.08 -14.48 31.52
CA SER A 262 22.71 -13.97 31.58
C SER A 262 21.84 -14.61 30.51
N ARG A 263 22.37 -14.85 29.31
CA ARG A 263 21.63 -15.47 28.21
C ARG A 263 21.33 -16.95 28.44
N PHE A 264 22.28 -17.70 29.02
CA PHE A 264 22.11 -19.13 29.32
C PHE A 264 21.22 -19.40 30.55
N THR A 265 21.25 -18.52 31.55
CA THR A 265 20.57 -18.74 32.84
C THR A 265 19.30 -17.91 33.02
N GLY A 266 19.11 -16.87 32.21
CA GLY A 266 17.94 -15.99 32.23
C GLY A 266 17.81 -15.10 33.47
N HIS A 267 18.73 -15.18 34.43
CA HIS A 267 18.60 -14.57 35.76
C HIS A 267 19.06 -13.10 35.87
N MET A 268 19.51 -12.46 34.78
CA MET A 268 20.06 -11.08 34.78
C MET A 268 19.71 -10.31 33.49
N ARG A 269 18.43 -10.32 33.11
CA ARG A 269 17.97 -9.75 31.83
C ARG A 269 18.20 -8.23 31.72
N GLU A 270 18.11 -7.51 32.84
CA GLU A 270 18.37 -6.07 32.92
C GLU A 270 19.84 -5.71 32.61
N ALA A 271 20.79 -6.51 33.10
CA ALA A 271 22.22 -6.29 32.84
C ALA A 271 22.59 -6.55 31.37
N SER A 272 21.94 -7.53 30.73
CA SER A 272 22.13 -7.76 29.28
C SER A 272 21.53 -6.65 28.42
N GLU A 273 20.39 -6.07 28.82
CA GLU A 273 19.74 -4.98 28.08
C GLU A 273 20.59 -3.71 28.08
N ILE A 274 21.23 -3.36 29.21
CA ILE A 274 22.17 -2.24 29.29
C ILE A 274 23.41 -2.48 28.41
N LEU A 275 23.93 -3.71 28.41
CA LEU A 275 25.07 -4.09 27.56
C LEU A 275 24.73 -4.06 26.07
N ASP A 276 23.52 -4.49 25.70
CA ASP A 276 23.01 -4.43 24.32
C ASP A 276 22.82 -2.98 23.86
N GLU A 277 22.28 -2.09 24.71
CA GLU A 277 22.15 -0.66 24.40
C GLU A 277 23.52 -0.01 24.16
N PHE A 278 24.48 -0.25 25.05
CA PHE A 278 25.85 0.25 24.91
C PHE A 278 26.54 -0.26 23.64
N ALA A 279 26.40 -1.57 23.34
CA ALA A 279 26.95 -2.16 22.14
C ALA A 279 26.31 -1.59 20.86
N MET A 280 25.01 -1.28 20.89
CA MET A 280 24.31 -0.63 19.78
C MET A 280 24.77 0.81 19.57
N THR A 281 24.98 1.60 20.63
CA THR A 281 25.54 2.96 20.52
C THR A 281 26.97 2.94 19.95
N LEU A 282 27.80 2.00 20.42
CA LEU A 282 29.16 1.86 19.88
C LEU A 282 29.15 1.38 18.42
N ARG A 283 28.30 0.43 18.06
CA ARG A 283 28.16 -0.04 16.68
C ARG A 283 27.72 1.07 15.75
N THR A 284 26.73 1.86 16.15
CA THR A 284 26.24 3.00 15.36
C THR A 284 27.31 4.08 15.21
N TYR A 285 28.05 4.40 16.29
CA TYR A 285 29.18 5.32 16.24
C TYR A 285 30.31 4.82 15.32
N MET A 286 30.65 3.53 15.40
CA MET A 286 31.65 2.91 14.52
C MET A 286 31.19 2.94 13.06
N LEU A 287 29.95 2.55 12.76
CA LEU A 287 29.40 2.58 11.41
C LEU A 287 29.30 4.00 10.84
N GLN A 288 28.98 5.00 11.67
CA GLN A 288 28.92 6.40 11.26
C GLN A 288 30.31 6.96 10.95
N ASN A 289 31.34 6.55 11.69
CA ASN A 289 32.73 6.96 11.44
C ASN A 289 33.43 6.14 10.33
N LEU A 290 32.96 4.91 10.07
CA LEU A 290 33.40 4.05 8.97
C LEU A 290 32.68 4.34 7.65
N SER A 291 31.70 5.26 7.62
CA SER A 291 31.07 5.76 6.40
C SER A 291 31.61 7.15 6.00
N PRO A 292 32.82 7.28 5.45
CA PRO A 292 33.21 8.46 4.70
C PRO A 292 32.90 8.25 3.22
N SER A 293 31.67 8.58 2.80
CA SER A 293 31.34 9.23 1.51
C SER A 293 29.84 9.14 1.22
N GLY A 294 29.17 10.30 1.26
CA GLY A 294 27.76 10.42 0.86
C GLY A 294 27.00 11.60 1.46
N ARG A 295 27.65 12.72 1.80
CA ARG A 295 26.92 13.99 1.99
C ARG A 295 26.62 14.58 0.60
N LEU A 296 25.37 14.50 0.15
CA LEU A 296 24.81 15.50 -0.75
C LEU A 296 24.02 16.49 0.11
N PRO A 297 24.39 17.78 0.17
CA PRO A 297 23.66 18.75 0.96
C PRO A 297 22.41 19.22 0.21
N ALA A 298 21.29 19.27 0.93
CA ALA A 298 20.11 19.98 0.50
C ALA A 298 20.35 21.50 0.60
N GLY A 299 20.28 22.17 -0.56
CA GLY A 299 19.76 23.53 -0.77
C GLY A 299 20.55 24.73 -0.26
N VAL A 300 20.84 25.67 -1.15
CA VAL A 300 20.21 27.02 -1.19
C VAL A 300 21.06 28.00 -2.06
N THR A 301 20.43 28.41 -3.16
CA THR A 301 20.45 29.69 -3.89
C THR A 301 21.71 30.31 -4.53
N THR A 302 21.42 30.83 -5.74
CA THR A 302 21.84 32.10 -6.37
C THR A 302 23.20 32.21 -7.05
N ASP A 303 23.12 32.14 -8.38
CA ASP A 303 23.29 33.27 -9.31
C ASP A 303 24.71 33.62 -9.80
N ASN A 304 24.75 33.84 -11.13
CA ASN A 304 25.71 34.60 -11.92
C ASN A 304 27.20 34.21 -11.90
N HIS A 305 27.76 33.77 -13.04
CA HIS A 305 28.38 34.67 -14.05
C HIS A 305 29.13 33.89 -15.16
N LYS A 306 28.73 34.16 -16.41
CA LYS A 306 29.47 34.25 -17.70
C LYS A 306 30.89 33.67 -17.89
N ARG A 307 31.11 33.33 -19.19
CA ARG A 307 32.34 33.21 -20.00
C ARG A 307 33.04 31.85 -19.92
N ASP A 308 33.32 31.12 -20.99
CA ASP A 308 33.41 31.40 -22.44
C ASP A 308 32.78 30.28 -23.28
#